data_AF-A0A532DJ61-F1
#
_entry.id   AF-A0A532DJ61-F1
#
_cell.length_a   1.000
_cell.length_b   1.000
_cell.length_c   1.000
_cell.angle_alpha   90.00
_cell.angle_beta   90.00
_cell.angle_gamma   90.00
#
_symmetry.space_group_name_H-M   'P 1'
#
loop_
_entity.id
_entity.type
_entity.pdbx_description
1 polymer ?
#
loop_
_entity_poly.entity_id
_entity_poly.type
_entity_poly.pdbx_seq_one_letter_code
_entity_poly.pdbx_strand_id
1 'polypeptide(L)'
;MTPYGRWVLLLCLMAGFLIQVGPMALGDVGQVRIQEVEVSVSDHGPVVILKAEQKAIPIFVDFTVAGSIQAALTGNRTARPLSHDLMHTILESLGAQVTQTVITLKDSTFYGALSVSTKDGTKVFDSRSSDSIALAVHFKAPIWVSRELLEKSGKPMGEDPAPRQML
;
A
#
# COMPACT_ATOMS: atom_id res chain seq x y z
N MET A 1 -43.29 -40.48 39.87
CA MET A 1 -42.26 -40.78 40.89
C MET A 1 -40.93 -40.97 40.15
N THR A 2 -40.08 -39.95 40.20
CA THR A 2 -38.62 -40.05 39.95
C THR A 2 -38.00 -40.98 41.03
N PRO A 3 -36.77 -41.55 40.91
CA PRO A 3 -35.59 -40.70 40.64
C PRO A 3 -34.26 -41.31 40.12
N TYR A 4 -33.31 -40.39 39.86
CA TYR A 4 -31.83 -40.50 39.79
C TYR A 4 -31.22 -41.50 38.76
N GLY A 5 -30.19 -41.18 37.98
CA GLY A 5 -29.31 -40.04 37.89
C GLY A 5 -28.14 -40.46 37.00
N ARG A 6 -27.75 -39.65 36.01
CA ARG A 6 -26.50 -39.84 35.27
C ARG A 6 -25.97 -38.46 34.88
N TRP A 7 -25.00 -38.03 35.68
CA TRP A 7 -24.18 -36.85 35.42
C TRP A 7 -23.23 -37.18 34.26
N VAL A 8 -23.48 -36.62 33.09
CA VAL A 8 -22.46 -36.58 32.02
C VAL A 8 -21.70 -35.29 32.21
N LEU A 9 -20.51 -35.40 32.79
CA LEU A 9 -19.52 -34.31 32.85
C LEU A 9 -19.15 -33.90 31.43
N LEU A 10 -19.45 -32.64 31.10
CA LEU A 10 -18.91 -31.94 29.93
C LEU A 10 -17.39 -31.86 30.08
N LEU A 11 -16.65 -32.59 29.26
CA LEU A 11 -15.21 -32.38 29.07
C LEU A 11 -15.05 -31.33 27.98
N CYS A 12 -14.97 -30.05 28.39
CA CYS A 12 -14.47 -28.97 27.54
C CYS A 12 -12.99 -29.22 27.24
N LEU A 13 -12.71 -29.87 26.12
CA LEU A 13 -11.37 -29.83 25.50
C LEU A 13 -11.18 -28.43 24.91
N MET A 14 -10.71 -27.51 25.76
CA MET A 14 -10.09 -26.26 25.31
C MET A 14 -8.80 -26.64 24.61
N ALA A 15 -8.88 -26.98 23.33
CA ALA A 15 -7.72 -27.07 22.46
C ALA A 15 -7.09 -25.67 22.46
N GLY A 16 -5.96 -25.56 23.17
CA GLY A 16 -5.15 -24.36 23.22
C GLY A 16 -4.88 -23.91 21.80
N PHE A 17 -5.51 -22.80 21.41
CA PHE A 17 -5.17 -22.07 20.22
C PHE A 17 -3.77 -21.53 20.45
N LEU A 18 -2.77 -22.29 20.00
CA LEU A 18 -1.43 -21.76 19.77
C LEU A 18 -1.63 -20.63 18.77
N ILE A 19 -1.67 -19.39 19.28
CA ILE A 19 -1.57 -18.19 18.47
C ILE A 19 -0.21 -18.29 17.80
N GLN A 20 -0.20 -18.77 16.57
CA GLN A 20 0.93 -18.63 15.67
C GLN A 20 1.10 -17.13 15.47
N VAL A 21 2.06 -16.56 16.18
CA VAL A 21 2.48 -15.17 15.99
C VAL A 21 3.09 -15.10 14.59
N GLY A 22 2.26 -14.69 13.62
CA GLY A 22 2.71 -14.41 12.26
C GLY A 22 3.75 -13.28 12.24
N PRO A 23 4.52 -13.14 11.16
CA PRO A 23 5.56 -12.12 11.08
C PRO A 23 4.94 -10.74 11.32
N MET A 24 5.54 -10.07 12.29
CA MET A 24 5.30 -8.74 12.84
C MET A 24 4.65 -7.77 11.84
N ALA A 25 3.49 -7.24 12.20
CA ALA A 25 2.87 -6.14 11.49
C ALA A 25 3.87 -4.96 11.44
N LEU A 26 4.29 -4.59 10.22
CA LEU A 26 4.92 -3.30 9.94
C LEU A 26 3.86 -2.20 10.06
N GLY A 27 3.39 -1.98 11.29
CA GLY A 27 2.82 -0.73 11.76
C GLY A 27 3.76 -0.23 12.84
N ASP A 28 5.02 0.00 12.46
CA ASP A 28 6.07 0.41 13.37
C ASP A 28 5.90 1.90 13.72
N VAL A 29 6.25 2.24 14.95
CA VAL A 29 6.17 3.58 15.50
C VAL A 29 6.91 4.54 14.55
N GLY A 30 6.16 5.44 13.89
CA GLY A 30 6.72 6.39 12.94
C GLY A 30 6.35 6.19 11.47
N GLN A 31 5.27 5.48 11.15
CA GLN A 31 4.64 5.52 9.82
C GLN A 31 3.38 6.39 9.81
N VAL A 32 3.11 7.02 8.67
CA VAL A 32 1.93 7.85 8.43
C VAL A 32 1.17 7.29 7.23
N ARG A 33 -0.15 7.14 7.38
CA ARG A 33 -1.01 6.67 6.30
C ARG A 33 -1.25 7.80 5.30
N ILE A 34 -1.09 7.50 4.02
CA ILE A 34 -1.55 8.41 2.96
C ILE A 34 -3.07 8.42 2.93
N GLN A 35 -3.64 9.62 3.02
CA GLN A 35 -5.08 9.87 3.06
C GLN A 35 -5.66 9.99 1.66
N GLU A 36 -4.89 10.56 0.73
CA GLU A 36 -5.32 10.78 -0.64
C GLU A 36 -4.13 10.65 -1.60
N VAL A 37 -4.41 10.10 -2.78
CA VAL A 37 -3.47 10.04 -3.91
C VAL A 37 -4.09 10.82 -5.05
N GLU A 38 -3.37 11.82 -5.57
CA GLU A 38 -3.76 12.61 -6.72
C GLU A 38 -2.76 12.42 -7.86
N VAL A 39 -3.24 12.43 -9.10
CA VAL A 39 -2.38 12.50 -10.29
C VAL A 39 -2.58 13.86 -10.93
N SER A 40 -1.47 14.54 -11.22
CA SER A 40 -1.46 15.85 -11.86
C SER A 40 -0.34 15.93 -12.89
N VAL A 41 -0.30 17.02 -13.65
CA VAL A 41 0.77 17.34 -14.61
C VAL A 41 1.33 18.70 -14.24
N SER A 42 2.64 18.74 -14.00
CA SER A 42 3.40 19.96 -13.72
C SER A 42 4.26 20.35 -14.94
N ASP A 43 4.93 21.49 -14.86
CA ASP A 43 5.94 21.92 -15.84
C ASP A 43 7.11 20.93 -15.99
N HIS A 44 7.30 20.04 -15.01
CA HIS A 44 8.36 19.04 -14.98
C HIS A 44 7.88 17.64 -15.36
N GLY A 45 6.63 17.51 -15.82
CA GLY A 45 6.02 16.25 -16.23
C GLY A 45 4.97 15.73 -15.25
N PRO A 46 4.49 14.48 -15.45
CA PRO A 46 3.42 13.92 -14.65
C PRO A 46 3.92 13.58 -13.23
N VAL A 47 3.06 13.89 -12.25
CA VAL A 47 3.37 13.79 -10.84
C VAL A 47 2.23 13.09 -10.10
N VAL A 48 2.60 12.18 -9.20
CA VAL A 48 1.69 11.57 -8.23
C VAL A 48 1.91 12.25 -6.90
N ILE A 49 0.85 12.80 -6.32
CA ILE A 49 0.90 13.56 -5.08
C ILE A 49 0.29 12.70 -3.98
N LEU A 50 1.11 12.34 -2.99
CA LEU A 50 0.67 11.63 -1.79
C LEU A 50 0.36 12.64 -0.69
N LYS A 51 -0.87 12.64 -0.18
CA LYS A 51 -1.35 13.63 0.79
C LYS A 51 -1.59 13.00 2.15
N ALA A 52 -1.07 13.63 3.20
CA ALA A 52 -1.33 13.28 4.59
C ALA A 52 -1.03 14.47 5.51
N GLU A 53 -1.82 14.66 6.56
CA GLU A 53 -1.55 15.63 7.64
C GLU A 53 -1.24 17.07 7.13
N GLN A 54 -2.04 17.56 6.18
CA GLN A 54 -1.87 18.87 5.52
C GLN A 54 -0.55 19.04 4.74
N LYS A 55 0.13 17.94 4.46
CA LYS A 55 1.31 17.88 3.62
C LYS A 55 1.07 17.06 2.36
N ALA A 56 1.80 17.41 1.31
CA ALA A 56 1.80 16.79 0.01
C ALA A 56 3.23 16.37 -0.36
N ILE A 57 3.42 15.10 -0.75
CA ILE A 57 4.70 14.57 -1.22
C ILE A 57 4.58 14.34 -2.73
N PRO A 58 5.25 15.15 -3.57
CA PRO A 58 5.26 14.93 -5.01
C PRO A 58 6.23 13.81 -5.38
N ILE A 59 5.76 12.86 -6.19
CA ILE A 59 6.53 11.77 -6.78
C ILE A 59 6.39 11.86 -8.29
N PHE A 60 7.46 12.30 -8.95
CA PHE A 60 7.52 12.38 -10.41
C PHE A 60 7.61 10.99 -11.01
N VAL A 61 6.78 10.73 -12.02
CA VAL A 61 6.68 9.44 -12.70
C VAL A 61 6.66 9.66 -14.20
N ASP A 62 6.64 8.59 -14.97
CA ASP A 62 6.35 8.68 -16.40
C ASP A 62 4.84 8.70 -16.68
N PHE A 63 4.46 9.08 -17.91
CA PHE A 63 3.06 9.16 -18.33
C PHE A 63 2.33 7.82 -18.26
N THR A 64 3.02 6.69 -18.44
CA THR A 64 2.38 5.36 -18.45
C THR A 64 1.97 4.95 -17.04
N VAL A 65 2.82 5.22 -16.05
CA VAL A 65 2.52 5.01 -14.64
C VAL A 65 1.40 5.96 -14.17
N ALA A 66 1.52 7.25 -14.48
CA ALA A 66 0.50 8.25 -14.13
C ALA A 66 -0.86 7.87 -14.72
N GLY A 67 -0.90 7.46 -15.99
CA GLY A 67 -2.11 7.01 -16.67
C GLY A 67 -2.74 5.79 -15.99
N SER A 68 -1.93 4.79 -15.61
CA SER A 68 -2.44 3.60 -14.92
C SER A 68 -2.99 3.92 -13.52
N ILE A 69 -2.32 4.79 -12.74
CA ILE A 69 -2.80 5.24 -11.44
C ILE A 69 -4.11 6.03 -11.59
N GLN A 70 -4.16 6.98 -12.53
CA GLN A 70 -5.35 7.80 -12.77
C GLN A 70 -6.56 6.96 -13.19
N ALA A 71 -6.34 5.98 -14.08
CA ALA A 71 -7.33 5.01 -14.51
C ALA A 71 -7.89 4.22 -13.32
N ALA A 72 -7.00 3.70 -12.46
CA ALA A 72 -7.38 2.96 -11.26
C ALA A 72 -8.16 3.82 -10.25
N LEU A 73 -7.74 5.07 -10.02
CA LEU A 73 -8.42 6.02 -9.11
C LEU A 73 -9.83 6.37 -9.60
N THR A 74 -10.02 6.51 -10.92
CA THR A 74 -11.31 6.90 -11.52
C THR A 74 -12.20 5.71 -11.87
N GLY A 75 -11.67 4.48 -11.79
CA GLY A 75 -12.35 3.28 -12.27
C GLY A 75 -12.47 3.20 -13.79
N ASN A 76 -11.80 4.08 -14.54
CA ASN A 76 -11.80 4.07 -16.00
C ASN A 76 -10.80 3.04 -16.52
N ARG A 77 -11.23 2.19 -17.45
CA ARG A 77 -10.34 1.22 -18.11
C ARG A 77 -9.94 1.71 -19.50
N THR A 78 -8.66 1.60 -19.83
CA THR A 78 -8.15 1.81 -21.18
C THR A 78 -8.59 0.69 -22.11
N ALA A 79 -8.56 0.92 -23.43
CA ALA A 79 -8.94 -0.09 -24.42
C ALA A 79 -8.06 -1.35 -24.39
N ARG A 80 -6.79 -1.19 -23.98
CA ARG A 80 -5.83 -2.28 -23.74
C ARG A 80 -5.16 -2.04 -22.38
N PRO A 81 -4.94 -3.09 -21.58
CA PRO A 81 -4.33 -2.95 -20.27
C PRO A 81 -2.90 -2.41 -20.37
N LEU A 82 -2.56 -1.47 -19.51
CA LEU A 82 -1.19 -1.03 -19.24
C LEU A 82 -0.46 -2.05 -18.36
N SER A 83 0.85 -1.88 -18.17
CA SER A 83 1.69 -2.84 -17.45
C SER A 83 1.20 -3.12 -16.03
N HIS A 84 0.81 -2.10 -15.26
CA HIS A 84 0.32 -2.31 -13.89
C HIS A 84 -1.10 -2.89 -13.85
N ASP A 85 -1.94 -2.60 -14.86
CA ASP A 85 -3.26 -3.24 -15.01
C ASP A 85 -3.10 -4.74 -15.28
N LEU A 86 -2.13 -5.10 -16.16
CA LEU A 86 -1.78 -6.47 -16.46
C LEU A 86 -1.21 -7.18 -15.22
N MET A 87 -0.29 -6.55 -14.48
CA MET A 87 0.27 -7.12 -13.25
C MET A 87 -0.79 -7.33 -12.17
N HIS A 88 -1.71 -6.38 -12.00
CA HIS A 88 -2.85 -6.54 -11.09
C HIS A 88 -3.67 -7.78 -11.45
N THR A 89 -4.04 -7.94 -12.73
CA THR A 89 -4.82 -9.08 -13.21
C THR A 89 -4.06 -10.41 -13.04
N ILE A 90 -2.75 -10.43 -13.32
CA ILE A 90 -1.91 -11.61 -13.13
C ILE A 90 -1.90 -12.01 -11.65
N LEU A 91 -1.61 -11.06 -10.74
CA LEU A 91 -1.55 -11.34 -9.30
C LEU A 91 -2.90 -11.82 -8.76
N GLU A 92 -3.99 -11.17 -9.13
CA GLU A 92 -5.35 -11.57 -8.74
C GLU A 92 -5.66 -12.99 -9.23
N SER A 93 -5.34 -13.31 -10.49
CA SER A 93 -5.57 -14.65 -11.05
C SER A 93 -4.77 -15.76 -10.36
N LEU A 94 -3.61 -15.43 -9.78
CA LEU A 94 -2.78 -16.34 -9.00
C LEU A 94 -3.23 -16.43 -7.53
N GLY A 95 -4.30 -15.74 -7.13
CA GLY A 95 -4.78 -15.67 -5.76
C GLY A 95 -3.84 -14.88 -4.84
N ALA A 96 -3.08 -13.94 -5.41
CA ALA A 96 -2.23 -13.02 -4.67
C ALA A 96 -2.94 -11.67 -4.48
N GLN A 97 -2.68 -11.02 -3.35
CA GLN A 97 -3.26 -9.72 -3.02
C GLN A 97 -2.19 -8.78 -2.50
N VAL A 98 -2.07 -7.59 -3.08
CA VAL A 98 -1.28 -6.52 -2.48
C VAL A 98 -2.01 -6.05 -1.22
N THR A 99 -1.36 -6.15 -0.06
CA THR A 99 -1.97 -5.82 1.23
C THR A 99 -1.59 -4.44 1.73
N GLN A 100 -0.42 -3.94 1.35
CA GLN A 100 0.02 -2.56 1.59
C GLN A 100 1.29 -2.24 0.79
N THR A 101 1.65 -0.97 0.76
CA THR A 101 3.01 -0.54 0.41
C THR A 101 3.53 0.47 1.42
N VAL A 102 4.82 0.43 1.71
CA VAL A 102 5.53 1.44 2.51
C VAL A 102 6.53 2.16 1.63
N ILE A 103 6.39 3.48 1.52
CA ILE A 103 7.32 4.33 0.79
C ILE A 103 8.33 4.95 1.77
N THR A 104 9.60 4.81 1.44
CA THR A 104 10.71 5.36 2.21
C THR A 104 11.62 6.19 1.30
N LEU A 105 12.54 6.93 1.92
CA LEU A 105 13.47 7.81 1.22
C LEU A 105 14.87 7.49 1.71
N LYS A 106 15.79 7.22 0.78
CA LYS A 106 17.21 7.04 1.06
C LYS A 106 18.01 7.73 -0.04
N ASP A 107 19.00 8.53 0.35
CA ASP A 107 19.90 9.24 -0.59
C ASP A 107 19.12 9.96 -1.72
N SER A 108 18.08 10.68 -1.34
CA SER A 108 17.16 11.40 -2.24
C SER A 108 16.36 10.54 -3.23
N THR A 109 16.41 9.23 -3.10
CA THR A 109 15.66 8.27 -3.93
C THR A 109 14.51 7.66 -3.13
N PHE A 110 13.32 7.62 -3.73
CA PHE A 110 12.15 6.98 -3.14
C PHE A 110 12.14 5.48 -3.42
N TYR A 111 11.90 4.68 -2.38
CA TYR A 111 11.80 3.22 -2.42
C TYR A 111 10.41 2.78 -1.98
N GLY A 112 9.90 1.71 -2.56
CA GLY A 112 8.63 1.09 -2.18
C GLY A 112 8.85 -0.34 -1.69
N ALA A 113 8.35 -0.66 -0.51
CA ALA A 113 8.25 -2.02 0.01
C ALA A 113 6.81 -2.52 -0.17
N LEU A 114 6.58 -3.36 -1.18
CA LEU A 114 5.26 -3.88 -1.54
C LEU A 114 5.00 -5.20 -0.80
N SER A 115 4.00 -5.22 0.09
CA SER A 115 3.54 -6.44 0.74
C SER A 115 2.51 -7.15 -0.13
N VAL A 116 2.77 -8.40 -0.50
CA VAL A 116 1.86 -9.25 -1.27
C VAL A 116 1.56 -10.52 -0.48
N SER A 117 0.30 -10.75 -0.17
CA SER A 117 -0.20 -11.96 0.46
C SER A 117 -0.55 -13.01 -0.58
N THR A 118 -0.13 -14.26 -0.35
CA THR A 118 -0.52 -15.44 -1.12
C THR A 118 -0.97 -16.55 -0.16
N LYS A 119 -1.34 -17.72 -0.69
CA LYS A 119 -1.65 -18.92 0.11
C LYS A 119 -0.47 -19.39 0.98
N ASP A 120 0.75 -19.08 0.57
CA ASP A 120 1.99 -19.48 1.26
C ASP A 120 2.44 -18.44 2.30
N GLY A 121 1.66 -17.38 2.50
CA GLY A 121 1.95 -16.28 3.42
C GLY A 121 2.22 -14.95 2.71
N THR A 122 2.72 -13.98 3.47
CA THR A 122 3.04 -12.64 2.94
C THR A 122 4.51 -12.53 2.57
N LYS A 123 4.79 -12.00 1.38
CA LYS A 123 6.13 -11.63 0.92
C LYS A 123 6.21 -10.12 0.75
N VAL A 124 7.37 -9.55 1.04
CA VAL A 124 7.67 -8.12 0.82
C VAL A 124 8.66 -8.01 -0.33
N PHE A 125 8.32 -7.17 -1.31
CA PHE A 125 9.13 -6.94 -2.51
C PHE A 125 9.69 -5.53 -2.48
N ASP A 126 11.00 -5.40 -2.71
CA ASP A 126 11.61 -4.12 -3.03
C ASP A 126 11.18 -3.68 -4.43
N SER A 127 10.90 -2.39 -4.59
CA SER A 127 10.36 -1.81 -5.81
C SER A 127 10.64 -0.31 -5.88
N ARG A 128 10.58 0.26 -7.08
CA ARG A 128 10.46 1.72 -7.22
C ARG A 128 9.16 2.17 -6.56
N SER A 129 9.17 3.32 -5.91
CA SER A 129 7.98 3.87 -5.25
C SER A 129 6.79 3.99 -6.21
N SER A 130 7.03 4.39 -7.46
CA SER A 130 6.02 4.56 -8.50
C SER A 130 5.26 3.25 -8.81
N ASP A 131 5.97 2.13 -8.92
CA ASP A 131 5.37 0.81 -9.20
C ASP A 131 4.58 0.31 -8.00
N SER A 132 5.13 0.53 -6.80
CA SER A 132 4.51 0.17 -5.53
C SER A 132 3.20 0.90 -5.31
N ILE A 133 3.18 2.22 -5.56
CA ILE A 133 1.98 3.07 -5.48
C ILE A 133 0.94 2.62 -6.49
N ALA A 134 1.35 2.38 -7.75
CA ALA A 134 0.42 1.94 -8.79
C ALA A 134 -0.29 0.65 -8.38
N LEU A 135 0.45 -0.38 -7.97
CA LEU A 135 -0.15 -1.64 -7.53
C LEU A 135 -1.01 -1.47 -6.26
N ALA A 136 -0.59 -0.65 -5.30
CA ALA A 136 -1.41 -0.39 -4.12
C ALA A 136 -2.75 0.28 -4.48
N VAL A 137 -2.75 1.25 -5.39
CA VAL A 137 -3.98 1.89 -5.87
C VAL A 137 -4.89 0.89 -6.59
N HIS A 138 -4.34 0.05 -7.47
CA HIS A 138 -5.09 -1.00 -8.19
C HIS A 138 -5.80 -1.98 -7.23
N PHE A 139 -5.08 -2.44 -6.21
CA PHE A 139 -5.62 -3.35 -5.19
C PHE A 139 -6.40 -2.65 -4.07
N LYS A 140 -6.51 -1.31 -4.12
CA LYS A 140 -7.10 -0.48 -3.05
C LYS A 140 -6.44 -0.73 -1.69
N ALA A 141 -5.15 -1.02 -1.70
CA ALA A 141 -4.36 -1.28 -0.52
C ALA A 141 -3.86 0.04 0.11
N PRO A 142 -3.69 0.10 1.44
CA PRO A 142 -3.14 1.27 2.10
C PRO A 142 -1.69 1.53 1.66
N ILE A 143 -1.40 2.82 1.48
CA ILE A 143 -0.06 3.36 1.23
C ILE A 143 0.40 4.03 2.53
N TRP A 144 1.60 3.68 2.98
CA TRP A 144 2.24 4.26 4.15
C TRP A 144 3.51 4.98 3.74
N VAL A 145 3.88 6.00 4.49
CA VAL A 145 5.19 6.66 4.40
C VAL A 145 5.83 6.70 5.78
N SER A 146 7.16 6.76 5.86
CA SER A 146 7.78 7.08 7.16
C SER A 146 7.46 8.53 7.55
N ARG A 147 7.34 8.79 8.86
CA ARG A 147 7.19 10.14 9.41
C ARG A 147 8.36 11.02 8.99
N GLU A 148 9.59 10.51 9.03
CA GLU A 148 10.75 11.22 8.52
C GLU A 148 10.58 11.66 7.06
N LEU A 149 10.07 10.78 6.19
CA LEU A 149 9.81 11.12 4.80
C LEU A 149 8.76 12.23 4.70
N LEU A 150 7.67 12.14 5.45
CA LEU A 150 6.63 13.17 5.45
C LEU A 150 7.16 14.53 5.94
N GLU A 151 7.98 14.54 6.98
CA GLU A 151 8.60 15.77 7.50
C GLU A 151 9.63 16.37 6.54
N LYS A 152 10.46 15.53 5.91
CA LYS A 152 11.54 15.98 5.01
C LYS A 152 11.05 16.34 3.61
N SER A 153 10.01 15.66 3.14
CA SER A 153 9.57 15.69 1.74
C SER A 153 8.20 16.34 1.56
N GLY A 154 7.39 16.39 2.61
CA GLY A 154 6.05 16.95 2.57
C GLY A 154 6.10 18.47 2.49
N LYS A 155 5.43 19.02 1.49
CA LYS A 155 5.17 20.46 1.32
C LYS A 155 3.77 20.79 1.83
N PRO A 156 3.51 22.01 2.34
CA PRO A 156 2.15 22.46 2.62
C PRO A 156 1.23 22.25 1.41
N MET A 157 0.01 21.80 1.65
CA MET A 157 -0.98 21.66 0.57
C MET A 157 -1.27 23.01 -0.08
N GLY A 158 -1.39 23.03 -1.41
CA GLY A 158 -1.65 24.25 -2.19
C GLY A 158 -0.40 24.90 -2.80
N GLU A 159 0.80 24.42 -2.47
CA GLU A 159 2.02 24.75 -3.22
C GLU A 159 2.10 23.90 -4.50
N ASP A 160 2.59 24.52 -5.58
CA ASP A 160 2.83 23.83 -6.85
C ASP A 160 3.91 22.75 -6.67
N PRO A 161 3.65 21.48 -7.07
CA PRO A 161 4.63 20.41 -6.95
C PRO A 161 5.88 20.68 -7.82
N ALA A 162 6.90 21.28 -7.20
CA ALA A 162 8.22 21.40 -7.79
C ALA A 162 9.07 20.13 -7.52
N PRO A 163 9.91 19.71 -8.48
CA PRO A 163 10.95 18.72 -8.24
C PRO A 163 11.82 19.12 -7.06
N ARG A 164 12.27 18.12 -6.30
CA ARG A 164 13.26 18.38 -5.26
C ARG A 164 14.56 18.85 -5.94
N GLN A 165 15.04 20.04 -5.54
CA GLN A 165 16.36 20.51 -5.94
C GLN A 165 17.43 19.60 -5.31
N MET A 166 18.28 19.01 -6.15
CA MET A 166 19.48 18.29 -5.71
C MET A 166 20.48 19.34 -5.21
N LEU A 167 20.67 19.41 -3.90
CA LEU A 167 21.81 20.09 -3.27
C LEU A 167 22.93 19.09 -3.05
#